data_AF-A0A2E4HNQ2-F1
#
_entry.id   AF-A0A2E4HNQ2-F1
#
_cell.length_a   1.000
_cell.length_b   1.000
_cell.length_c   1.000
_cell.angle_alpha   90.00
_cell.angle_beta   90.00
_cell.angle_gamma   90.00
#
_symmetry.space_group_name_H-M   'P 1'
#
loop_
_entity.id
_entity.type
_entity.pdbx_description
1 polymer ?
#
loop_
_entity_poly.entity_id
_entity_poly.type
_entity_poly.pdbx_seq_one_letter_code
_entity_poly.pdbx_strand_id
1 'polypeptide(L)'
;MMIFYLPLALLILYGQKIQSWMMLNDISKSIGKLKEMKEKSRDEAINHITEGVDNKDNVIKKIDSFLEYFTIMPVDLDPAGVVNKLDHLMTTRDERMRIEIKNMLPELDSIKANSVENIIEIATSYNFVYKIARHFYLIGKKSSNILILAQLQMIMPFILMQADALTKAMSTFRESQPIGDSIGPMIVGKLMLEKEKHEIARDTIYAESNIENRKVYLITAKGPGGTVGQPGNALKNIIEKGTKPSILIMIDAALRLEGEKTGEIAEGIGAAIGGIGVDRFKIEEIATENNIPIYAIVIKQTLVEAISIMRKEIAETTEPVHDILNRLIMERTKEGDSVIIIGVGNTAGVGQ
;
A
#
# COMPACT_ATOMS: atom_id res chain seq x y z
N MET A 1 -50.00 38.92 4.63
CA MET A 1 -49.52 37.99 5.67
C MET A 1 -49.40 36.55 5.15
N MET A 2 -50.42 35.90 4.60
CA MET A 2 -50.33 34.50 4.10
C MET A 2 -49.33 34.28 2.94
N ILE A 3 -49.21 35.22 2.01
CA ILE A 3 -48.29 35.12 0.85
C ILE A 3 -46.82 35.02 1.29
N PHE A 4 -46.47 35.58 2.45
CA PHE A 4 -45.11 35.56 2.99
C PHE A 4 -44.69 34.16 3.49
N TYR A 5 -45.65 33.31 3.86
CA TYR A 5 -45.40 31.94 4.32
C TYR A 5 -45.45 30.90 3.20
N LEU A 6 -45.90 31.27 2.00
CA LEU A 6 -46.00 30.38 0.84
C LEU A 6 -44.64 29.77 0.43
N PRO A 7 -43.52 30.53 0.38
CA PRO A 7 -42.21 29.96 0.06
C PRO A 7 -41.73 28.97 1.14
N LEU A 8 -42.01 29.26 2.41
CA LEU A 8 -41.66 28.39 3.54
C LEU A 8 -42.48 27.09 3.51
N ALA A 9 -43.78 27.18 3.21
CA ALA A 9 -44.64 26.01 3.05
C ALA A 9 -44.20 25.13 1.87
N LEU A 10 -43.82 25.73 0.74
CA LEU A 10 -43.25 25.02 -0.41
C LEU A 10 -41.92 24.34 -0.07
N LEU A 11 -41.05 25.00 0.69
CA LEU A 11 -39.79 24.43 1.14
C LEU A 11 -39.98 23.29 2.14
N ILE A 12 -40.96 23.37 3.05
CA ILE A 12 -41.25 22.28 3.99
C ILE A 12 -41.83 21.05 3.26
N LEU A 13 -42.72 21.27 2.30
CA LEU A 13 -43.40 20.17 1.58
C LEU A 13 -42.55 19.55 0.47
N TYR A 14 -41.75 20.34 -0.22
CA TYR A 14 -40.95 19.90 -1.38
C TYR A 14 -39.44 19.94 -1.14
N GLY A 15 -38.96 20.50 -0.04
CA GLY A 15 -37.53 20.66 0.24
C GLY A 15 -36.78 19.35 0.24
N GLN A 16 -37.35 18.28 0.81
CA GLN A 16 -36.73 16.95 0.78
C GLN A 16 -36.61 16.39 -0.65
N LYS A 17 -37.60 16.63 -1.52
CA LYS A 17 -37.55 16.20 -2.93
C LYS A 17 -36.52 17.01 -3.71
N ILE A 18 -36.47 18.33 -3.49
CA ILE A 18 -35.49 19.23 -4.10
C ILE A 18 -34.07 18.85 -3.65
N GLN A 19 -33.87 18.64 -2.35
CA GLN A 19 -32.58 18.23 -1.77
C GLN A 19 -32.14 16.85 -2.32
N SER A 20 -33.04 15.87 -2.38
CA SER A 20 -32.74 14.57 -2.97
C SER A 20 -32.35 14.69 -4.45
N TRP A 21 -33.03 15.53 -5.21
CA TRP A 21 -32.71 15.79 -6.61
C TRP A 21 -31.33 16.45 -6.79
N MET A 22 -31.00 17.44 -5.95
CA MET A 22 -29.68 18.07 -5.94
C MET A 22 -28.58 17.05 -5.61
N MET A 23 -28.77 16.25 -4.56
CA MET A 23 -27.84 15.18 -4.16
C MET A 23 -27.63 14.17 -5.29
N LEU A 24 -28.71 13.71 -5.94
CA LEU A 24 -28.62 12.79 -7.07
C LEU A 24 -27.78 13.36 -8.21
N ASN A 25 -27.99 14.62 -8.56
CA ASN A 25 -27.23 15.27 -9.64
C ASN A 25 -25.75 15.41 -9.29
N ASP A 26 -25.43 15.86 -8.08
CA ASP A 26 -24.05 16.04 -7.63
C ASP A 26 -23.31 14.69 -7.58
N ILE A 27 -23.91 13.69 -6.95
CA ILE A 27 -23.36 12.32 -6.91
C ILE A 27 -23.22 11.77 -8.33
N SER A 28 -24.21 11.97 -9.21
CA SER A 28 -24.14 11.47 -10.59
C SER A 28 -22.96 12.05 -11.36
N LYS A 29 -22.59 13.32 -11.14
CA LYS A 29 -21.39 13.93 -11.73
C LYS A 29 -20.12 13.26 -11.21
N SER A 30 -20.03 13.05 -9.90
CA SER A 30 -18.87 12.36 -9.28
C SER A 30 -18.74 10.92 -9.76
N ILE A 31 -19.84 10.18 -9.88
CA ILE A 31 -19.85 8.82 -10.46
C ILE A 31 -19.42 8.85 -11.93
N GLY A 32 -19.83 9.86 -12.70
CA GLY A 32 -19.37 10.08 -14.07
C GLY A 32 -17.85 10.24 -14.15
N LYS A 33 -17.29 11.10 -13.30
CA LYS A 33 -15.84 11.30 -13.18
C LYS A 33 -15.11 10.01 -12.79
N LEU A 34 -15.62 9.26 -11.80
CA LEU A 34 -15.05 7.97 -11.41
C LEU A 34 -15.08 6.96 -12.57
N LYS A 35 -16.15 6.94 -13.37
CA LYS A 35 -16.25 6.09 -14.55
C LYS A 35 -15.17 6.43 -15.58
N GLU A 36 -15.01 7.71 -15.92
CA GLU A 36 -14.01 8.16 -16.89
C GLU A 36 -12.59 7.77 -16.44
N MET A 37 -12.27 8.01 -15.17
CA MET A 37 -10.96 7.65 -14.64
C MET A 37 -10.76 6.11 -14.58
N LYS A 38 -11.81 5.33 -14.29
CA LYS A 38 -11.79 3.85 -14.35
C LYS A 38 -11.50 3.36 -15.76
N GLU A 39 -12.17 3.90 -16.77
CA GLU A 39 -11.93 3.49 -18.16
C GLU A 39 -10.52 3.87 -18.60
N LYS A 40 -10.07 5.08 -18.26
CA LYS A 40 -8.71 5.53 -18.55
C LYS A 40 -7.65 4.63 -17.91
N SER A 41 -7.82 4.26 -16.63
CA SER A 41 -6.90 3.36 -15.92
C SER A 41 -6.86 1.97 -16.55
N ARG A 42 -8.00 1.44 -16.99
CA ARG A 42 -8.07 0.18 -17.75
C ARG A 42 -7.32 0.29 -19.08
N ASP A 43 -7.55 1.36 -19.83
CA ASP A 43 -6.92 1.55 -21.14
C ASP A 43 -5.40 1.75 -21.00
N GLU A 44 -4.95 2.47 -19.97
CA GLU A 44 -3.52 2.59 -19.63
C GLU A 44 -2.90 1.24 -19.28
N ALA A 45 -3.57 0.40 -18.48
CA ALA A 45 -3.10 -0.95 -18.17
C ALA A 45 -2.99 -1.82 -19.44
N ILE A 46 -4.01 -1.80 -20.29
CA ILE A 46 -4.00 -2.53 -21.56
C ILE A 46 -2.86 -2.05 -22.47
N ASN A 47 -2.69 -0.74 -22.62
CA ASN A 47 -1.64 -0.19 -23.47
C ASN A 47 -0.25 -0.61 -22.97
N HIS A 48 0.01 -0.46 -21.67
CA HIS A 48 1.30 -0.83 -21.09
C HIS A 48 1.63 -2.32 -21.22
N ILE A 49 0.62 -3.18 -21.10
CA ILE A 49 0.77 -4.64 -21.18
C ILE A 49 0.89 -5.12 -22.64
N THR A 50 0.16 -4.51 -23.56
CA THR A 50 0.09 -4.95 -24.97
C THR A 50 1.14 -4.30 -25.88
N GLU A 51 1.94 -3.38 -25.35
CA GLU A 51 3.13 -2.85 -26.00
C GLU A 51 4.13 -3.98 -26.33
N GLY A 52 4.17 -4.39 -27.60
CA GLY A 52 5.07 -5.43 -28.11
C GLY A 52 4.50 -6.85 -28.11
N VAL A 53 3.18 -7.04 -27.95
CA VAL A 53 2.53 -8.37 -27.90
C VAL A 53 1.68 -8.62 -29.15
N ASP A 54 1.87 -9.78 -29.78
CA ASP A 54 1.18 -10.16 -31.02
C ASP A 54 -0.30 -10.54 -30.82
N ASN A 55 -0.68 -11.11 -29.67
CA ASN A 55 -2.05 -11.57 -29.38
C ASN A 55 -2.81 -10.65 -28.41
N LYS A 56 -3.09 -9.42 -28.86
CA LYS A 56 -3.70 -8.37 -28.02
C LYS A 56 -5.10 -8.73 -27.52
N ASP A 57 -5.94 -9.35 -28.36
CA ASP A 57 -7.33 -9.63 -28.01
C ASP A 57 -7.47 -10.64 -26.86
N ASN A 58 -6.60 -11.66 -26.81
CA ASN A 58 -6.59 -12.63 -25.73
C ASN A 58 -6.10 -12.01 -24.41
N VAL A 59 -5.08 -11.16 -24.48
CA VAL A 59 -4.53 -10.44 -23.33
C VAL A 59 -5.54 -9.47 -22.74
N ILE A 60 -6.28 -8.73 -23.58
CA ILE A 60 -7.35 -7.82 -23.14
C ILE A 60 -8.43 -8.59 -22.36
N LYS A 61 -8.90 -9.73 -22.88
CA LYS A 61 -9.91 -10.55 -22.20
C LYS A 61 -9.44 -11.05 -20.83
N LYS A 62 -8.16 -11.42 -20.72
CA LYS A 62 -7.57 -11.84 -19.45
C LYS A 62 -7.47 -10.68 -18.46
N ILE A 63 -7.02 -9.51 -18.90
CA ILE A 63 -6.99 -8.28 -18.07
C ILE A 63 -8.40 -7.97 -17.55
N ASP A 64 -9.42 -8.00 -18.41
CA ASP A 64 -10.81 -7.79 -17.99
C ASP A 64 -11.28 -8.80 -16.93
N SER A 65 -10.84 -10.06 -17.05
CA SER A 65 -11.10 -11.06 -16.01
C SER A 65 -10.38 -10.75 -14.70
N PHE A 66 -9.19 -10.14 -14.74
CA PHE A 66 -8.46 -9.72 -13.52
C PHE A 66 -9.15 -8.58 -12.80
N LEU A 67 -9.71 -7.62 -13.53
CA LEU A 67 -10.46 -6.51 -12.92
C LEU A 67 -11.69 -6.96 -12.12
N GLU A 68 -12.17 -8.17 -12.39
CA GLU A 68 -13.29 -8.81 -11.71
C GLU A 68 -12.84 -9.90 -10.72
N TYR A 69 -11.53 -10.11 -10.56
CA TYR A 69 -10.99 -11.06 -9.61
C TYR A 69 -11.21 -10.57 -8.18
N PHE A 70 -11.59 -11.49 -7.30
CA PHE A 70 -11.81 -11.21 -5.89
C PHE A 70 -11.29 -12.33 -5.01
N THR A 71 -10.90 -11.98 -3.78
CA THR A 71 -10.46 -12.92 -2.76
C THR A 71 -11.50 -12.99 -1.66
N ILE A 72 -11.91 -14.20 -1.29
CA ILE A 72 -12.80 -14.42 -0.15
C ILE A 72 -11.93 -14.54 1.10
N MET A 73 -12.20 -13.69 2.09
CA MET A 73 -11.48 -13.70 3.37
C MET A 73 -11.86 -14.95 4.19
N PRO A 74 -10.92 -15.50 4.99
CA PRO A 74 -11.19 -16.65 5.81
C PRO A 74 -12.18 -16.30 6.93
N VAL A 75 -12.91 -17.30 7.41
CA VAL A 75 -13.81 -17.16 8.56
C VAL A 75 -12.98 -16.82 9.81
N ASP A 76 -13.41 -15.80 10.55
CA ASP A 76 -12.73 -15.22 11.71
C ASP A 76 -13.22 -15.78 13.07
N LEU A 77 -14.15 -16.74 13.05
CA LEU A 77 -14.69 -17.41 14.25
C LEU A 77 -13.63 -18.17 15.07
N ASP A 78 -12.51 -18.58 14.45
CA ASP A 78 -11.39 -19.27 15.10
C ASP A 78 -10.15 -18.36 15.11
N PRO A 79 -9.99 -17.50 16.13
CA PRO A 79 -8.97 -16.45 16.16
C PRO A 79 -7.53 -16.99 16.18
N ALA A 80 -7.29 -18.20 16.71
CA ALA A 80 -5.95 -18.76 16.86
C ALA A 80 -5.30 -19.14 15.53
N GLY A 81 -6.10 -19.41 14.49
CA GLY A 81 -5.62 -19.85 13.18
C GLY A 81 -5.88 -18.88 12.02
N VAL A 82 -6.54 -17.73 12.24
CA VAL A 82 -6.93 -16.80 11.15
C VAL A 82 -5.71 -16.30 10.39
N VAL A 83 -4.63 -15.93 11.10
CA VAL A 83 -3.46 -15.33 10.48
C VAL A 83 -2.77 -16.29 9.50
N ASN A 84 -2.62 -17.57 9.89
CA ASN A 84 -2.02 -18.58 9.02
C ASN A 84 -2.89 -18.87 7.78
N LYS A 85 -4.21 -18.90 7.95
CA LYS A 85 -5.16 -19.04 6.82
C LYS A 85 -5.05 -17.84 5.89
N LEU A 86 -4.94 -16.64 6.46
CA LEU A 86 -4.81 -15.39 5.71
C LEU A 86 -3.49 -15.33 4.93
N ASP A 87 -2.37 -15.70 5.55
CA ASP A 87 -1.05 -15.82 4.92
C ASP A 87 -1.07 -16.77 3.72
N HIS A 88 -1.68 -17.95 3.89
CA HIS A 88 -1.83 -18.92 2.81
C HIS A 88 -2.68 -18.37 1.64
N LEU A 89 -3.79 -17.70 1.95
CA LEU A 89 -4.67 -17.13 0.92
C LEU A 89 -3.99 -15.99 0.14
N MET A 90 -3.26 -15.11 0.83
CA MET A 90 -2.51 -14.05 0.14
C MET A 90 -1.39 -14.60 -0.71
N THR A 91 -0.60 -15.54 -0.17
CA THR A 91 0.46 -16.20 -0.95
C THR A 91 -0.10 -16.86 -2.20
N THR A 92 -1.24 -17.54 -2.08
CA THR A 92 -1.93 -18.17 -3.22
C THR A 92 -2.44 -17.14 -4.23
N ARG A 93 -2.99 -16.01 -3.77
CA ARG A 93 -3.42 -14.90 -4.63
C ARG A 93 -2.25 -14.35 -5.46
N ASP A 94 -1.13 -14.07 -4.80
CA ASP A 94 0.05 -13.48 -5.44
C ASP A 94 0.70 -14.45 -6.43
N GLU A 95 0.80 -15.73 -6.09
CA GLU A 95 1.30 -16.77 -6.99
C GLU A 95 0.43 -16.91 -8.24
N ARG A 96 -0.89 -16.95 -8.07
CA ARG A 96 -1.84 -17.02 -9.19
C ARG A 96 -1.66 -15.82 -10.13
N MET A 97 -1.56 -14.61 -9.58
CA MET A 97 -1.36 -13.39 -10.37
C MET A 97 -0.08 -13.48 -11.21
N ARG A 98 1.05 -13.85 -10.59
CA ARG A 98 2.33 -13.98 -11.30
C ARG A 98 2.34 -15.07 -12.37
N ILE A 99 1.72 -16.23 -12.09
CA ILE A 99 1.60 -17.32 -13.07
C ILE A 99 0.82 -16.85 -14.29
N GLU A 100 -0.27 -16.12 -14.08
CA GLU A 100 -1.08 -15.62 -15.19
C GLU A 100 -0.39 -14.50 -15.97
N ILE A 101 0.32 -13.58 -15.30
CA ILE A 101 1.17 -12.59 -15.97
C ILE A 101 2.22 -13.29 -16.82
N LYS A 102 2.91 -14.30 -16.29
CA LYS A 102 3.89 -15.10 -17.03
C LYS A 102 3.28 -15.86 -18.21
N ASN A 103 2.06 -16.40 -18.05
CA ASN A 103 1.35 -17.07 -19.14
C ASN A 103 0.89 -16.09 -20.23
N MET A 104 0.58 -14.85 -19.87
CA MET A 104 0.24 -13.79 -20.82
C MET A 104 1.48 -13.26 -21.54
N LEU A 105 2.60 -13.17 -20.82
CA LEU A 105 3.80 -12.44 -21.22
C LEU A 105 5.06 -13.21 -20.78
N PRO A 106 5.43 -14.30 -21.47
CA PRO A 106 6.47 -15.23 -21.01
C PRO A 106 7.88 -14.64 -20.98
N GLU A 107 8.15 -13.64 -21.81
CA GLU A 107 9.48 -13.05 -22.02
C GLU A 107 9.73 -11.77 -21.21
N LEU A 108 8.85 -11.43 -20.26
CA LEU A 108 9.05 -10.25 -19.43
C LEU A 108 10.19 -10.43 -18.44
N ASP A 109 11.05 -9.42 -18.36
CA ASP A 109 11.96 -9.26 -17.23
C ASP A 109 11.18 -9.09 -15.91
N SER A 110 11.80 -9.51 -14.81
CA SER A 110 11.26 -9.45 -13.46
C SER A 110 10.76 -8.06 -13.03
N ILE A 111 11.47 -6.98 -13.40
CA ILE A 111 11.07 -5.61 -13.03
C ILE A 111 9.80 -5.23 -13.79
N LYS A 112 9.75 -5.52 -15.09
CA LYS A 112 8.59 -5.21 -15.93
C LYS A 112 7.38 -6.09 -15.57
N ALA A 113 7.61 -7.35 -15.19
CA ALA A 113 6.55 -8.23 -14.68
C ALA A 113 5.90 -7.68 -13.41
N ASN A 114 6.68 -7.19 -12.45
CA ASN A 114 6.14 -6.59 -11.24
C ASN A 114 5.47 -5.23 -11.50
N SER A 115 5.98 -4.43 -12.44
CA SER A 115 5.29 -3.19 -12.86
C SER A 115 3.90 -3.51 -13.43
N VAL A 116 3.80 -4.54 -14.27
CA VAL A 116 2.51 -5.06 -14.79
C VAL A 116 1.61 -5.54 -13.64
N GLU A 117 2.13 -6.28 -12.67
CA GLU A 117 1.40 -6.73 -11.49
C GLU A 117 0.76 -5.55 -10.73
N ASN A 118 1.57 -4.54 -10.39
CA ASN A 118 1.13 -3.33 -9.70
C ASN A 118 0.07 -2.55 -10.51
N ILE A 119 0.27 -2.41 -11.82
CA ILE A 119 -0.67 -1.73 -12.73
C ILE A 119 -2.04 -2.43 -12.75
N ILE A 120 -2.06 -3.77 -12.82
CA ILE A 120 -3.31 -4.54 -12.78
C ILE A 120 -3.98 -4.37 -11.41
N GLU A 121 -3.22 -4.36 -10.31
CA GLU A 121 -3.76 -4.16 -8.97
C GLU A 121 -4.39 -2.75 -8.79
N ILE A 122 -3.74 -1.71 -9.32
CA ILE A 122 -4.29 -0.35 -9.32
C ILE A 122 -5.58 -0.29 -10.13
N ALA A 123 -5.60 -0.86 -11.34
CA ALA A 123 -6.79 -0.87 -12.19
C ALA A 123 -7.96 -1.65 -11.55
N THR A 124 -7.65 -2.77 -10.88
CA THR A 124 -8.63 -3.58 -10.14
C THR A 124 -9.21 -2.80 -8.96
N SER A 125 -8.35 -2.12 -8.19
CA SER A 125 -8.76 -1.23 -7.09
C SER A 125 -9.66 -0.11 -7.59
N TYR A 126 -9.33 0.48 -8.74
CA TYR A 126 -10.14 1.50 -9.39
C TYR A 126 -11.54 0.98 -9.76
N ASN A 127 -11.59 -0.18 -10.41
CA ASN A 127 -12.84 -0.84 -10.80
C ASN A 127 -13.73 -1.11 -9.58
N PHE A 128 -13.13 -1.59 -8.49
CA PHE A 128 -13.82 -1.84 -7.23
C PHE A 128 -14.43 -0.55 -6.64
N VAL A 129 -13.64 0.51 -6.51
CA VAL A 129 -14.11 1.81 -5.97
C VAL A 129 -15.30 2.35 -6.76
N TYR A 130 -15.21 2.33 -8.10
CA TYR A 130 -16.31 2.77 -8.97
C TYR A 130 -17.57 1.90 -8.78
N LYS A 131 -17.43 0.56 -8.74
CA LYS A 131 -18.56 -0.36 -8.59
C LYS A 131 -19.29 -0.15 -7.28
N ILE A 132 -18.56 0.01 -6.17
CA ILE A 132 -19.14 0.26 -4.85
C ILE A 132 -19.86 1.61 -4.81
N ALA A 133 -19.21 2.69 -5.26
CA ALA A 133 -19.82 4.02 -5.28
C ALA A 133 -21.10 4.04 -6.15
N ARG A 134 -21.05 3.41 -7.33
CA ARG A 134 -22.20 3.29 -8.22
C ARG A 134 -23.32 2.43 -7.62
N HIS A 135 -22.98 1.36 -6.91
CA HIS A 135 -23.96 0.50 -6.25
C HIS A 135 -24.80 1.29 -5.25
N PHE A 136 -24.17 2.02 -4.33
CA PHE A 136 -24.88 2.84 -3.34
C PHE A 136 -25.68 3.98 -3.98
N TYR A 137 -25.16 4.61 -5.04
CA TYR A 137 -25.91 5.60 -5.82
C TYR A 137 -27.21 5.01 -6.40
N LEU A 138 -27.14 3.81 -6.99
CA LEU A 138 -28.32 3.13 -7.56
C LEU A 138 -29.32 2.71 -6.48
N ILE A 139 -28.85 2.25 -5.32
CA ILE A 139 -29.73 1.94 -4.18
C ILE A 139 -30.45 3.21 -3.72
N GLY A 140 -29.71 4.30 -3.47
CA GLY A 140 -30.29 5.57 -3.03
C GLY A 140 -31.32 6.10 -4.03
N LYS A 141 -31.02 6.01 -5.33
CA LYS A 141 -31.93 6.41 -6.41
C LYS A 141 -33.19 5.54 -6.48
N LYS A 142 -33.09 4.21 -6.40
CA LYS A 142 -34.23 3.29 -6.49
C LYS A 142 -35.14 3.33 -5.26
N SER A 143 -34.54 3.38 -4.07
CA SER A 143 -35.26 3.41 -2.80
C SER A 143 -35.82 4.79 -2.45
N SER A 144 -35.42 5.84 -3.17
CA SER A 144 -35.69 7.25 -2.81
C SER A 144 -35.26 7.58 -1.37
N ASN A 145 -34.25 6.88 -0.86
CA ASN A 145 -33.76 7.05 0.50
C ASN A 145 -32.71 8.17 0.54
N ILE A 146 -33.14 9.35 1.02
CA ILE A 146 -32.29 10.53 1.13
C ILE A 146 -31.09 10.33 2.06
N LEU A 147 -31.18 9.45 3.07
CA LEU A 147 -30.07 9.21 4.01
C LEU A 147 -28.91 8.48 3.32
N ILE A 148 -29.20 7.51 2.46
CA ILE A 148 -28.18 6.82 1.66
C ILE A 148 -27.50 7.81 0.71
N LEU A 149 -28.27 8.69 0.08
CA LEU A 149 -27.73 9.73 -0.80
C LEU A 149 -26.87 10.74 -0.03
N ALA A 150 -27.33 11.19 1.13
CA ALA A 150 -26.57 12.11 1.99
C ALA A 150 -25.24 11.50 2.43
N GLN A 151 -25.24 10.25 2.91
CA GLN A 151 -24.01 9.53 3.29
C GLN A 151 -23.05 9.44 2.11
N LEU A 152 -23.55 9.04 0.94
CA LEU A 152 -22.72 8.95 -0.26
C LEU A 152 -22.17 10.31 -0.69
N GLN A 153 -22.96 11.38 -0.62
CA GLN A 153 -22.52 12.74 -0.94
C GLN A 153 -21.41 13.21 0.01
N MET A 154 -21.53 12.94 1.31
CA MET A 154 -20.54 13.33 2.31
C MET A 154 -19.19 12.62 2.13
N ILE A 155 -19.19 11.34 1.75
CA ILE A 155 -17.95 10.56 1.55
C ILE A 155 -17.35 10.73 0.16
N MET A 156 -18.13 11.21 -0.82
CA MET A 156 -17.71 11.32 -2.21
C MET A 156 -16.39 12.09 -2.43
N PRO A 157 -16.09 13.19 -1.71
CA PRO A 157 -14.81 13.87 -1.82
C PRO A 157 -13.61 12.96 -1.49
N PHE A 158 -13.74 12.13 -0.44
CA PHE A 158 -12.70 11.17 -0.05
C PHE A 158 -12.53 10.08 -1.10
N ILE A 159 -13.64 9.58 -1.67
CA ILE A 159 -13.60 8.59 -2.75
C ILE A 159 -12.87 9.17 -3.97
N LEU A 160 -13.21 10.40 -4.39
CA LEU A 160 -12.57 11.06 -5.51
C LEU A 160 -11.07 11.34 -5.26
N MET A 161 -10.70 11.67 -4.03
CA MET A 161 -9.31 11.86 -3.63
C MET A 161 -8.51 10.55 -3.75
N GLN A 162 -9.05 9.42 -3.28
CA GLN A 162 -8.42 8.11 -3.45
C GLN A 162 -8.29 7.73 -4.93
N ALA A 163 -9.32 8.02 -5.72
CA ALA A 163 -9.31 7.74 -7.15
C ALA A 163 -8.25 8.59 -7.91
N ASP A 164 -8.06 9.86 -7.51
CA ASP A 164 -6.97 10.71 -8.02
C ASP A 164 -5.60 10.17 -7.64
N ALA A 165 -5.46 9.66 -6.41
CA ALA A 165 -4.22 9.02 -5.95
C ALA A 165 -3.89 7.76 -6.76
N LEU A 166 -4.88 6.89 -7.04
CA LEU A 166 -4.69 5.72 -7.91
C LEU A 166 -4.27 6.10 -9.33
N THR A 167 -4.80 7.20 -9.86
CA THR A 167 -4.41 7.72 -11.19
C THR A 167 -2.93 8.14 -11.20
N LYS A 168 -2.49 8.83 -10.15
CA LYS A 168 -1.06 9.20 -10.00
C LYS A 168 -0.18 7.97 -9.84
N ALA A 169 -0.59 7.02 -8.99
CA ALA A 169 0.12 5.76 -8.79
C ALA A 169 0.32 5.01 -10.11
N MET A 170 -0.72 4.92 -10.95
CA MET A 170 -0.64 4.28 -12.27
C MET A 170 0.51 4.83 -13.10
N SER A 171 0.63 6.16 -13.19
CA SER A 171 1.72 6.80 -13.92
C SER A 171 3.10 6.52 -13.30
N THR A 172 3.19 6.52 -11.97
CA THR A 172 4.45 6.30 -11.24
C THR A 172 4.97 4.86 -11.39
N PHE A 173 4.10 3.86 -11.25
CA PHE A 173 4.47 2.46 -11.43
C PHE A 173 4.81 2.09 -12.87
N ARG A 174 4.17 2.74 -13.85
CA ARG A 174 4.50 2.60 -15.27
C ARG A 174 5.91 3.10 -15.59
N GLU A 175 6.33 4.17 -14.94
CA GLU A 175 7.65 4.79 -15.13
C GLU A 175 8.71 4.24 -14.15
N SER A 176 8.35 3.26 -13.31
CA SER A 176 9.20 2.67 -12.28
C SER A 176 9.88 3.73 -11.39
N GLN A 177 9.14 4.79 -11.07
CA GLN A 177 9.62 5.88 -10.23
C GLN A 177 9.48 5.55 -8.73
N PRO A 178 10.35 6.10 -7.87
CA PRO A 178 10.25 5.91 -6.43
C PRO A 178 8.95 6.50 -5.89
N ILE A 179 8.23 5.75 -5.04
CA ILE A 179 7.02 6.22 -4.36
C ILE A 179 7.30 6.57 -2.90
N GLY A 180 6.41 7.33 -2.26
CA GLY A 180 6.57 7.70 -0.85
C GLY A 180 6.75 6.50 0.09
N ASP A 181 6.04 5.40 -0.16
CA ASP A 181 6.17 4.14 0.59
C ASP A 181 7.56 3.49 0.46
N SER A 182 8.36 3.87 -0.54
CA SER A 182 9.72 3.36 -0.73
C SER A 182 10.76 3.95 0.25
N ILE A 183 10.37 4.85 1.15
CA ILE A 183 11.30 5.51 2.08
C ILE A 183 12.02 4.53 3.02
N GLY A 184 11.33 3.53 3.57
CA GLY A 184 11.95 2.49 4.41
C GLY A 184 13.01 1.69 3.63
N PRO A 185 12.66 1.09 2.48
CA PRO A 185 13.62 0.43 1.59
C PRO A 185 14.75 1.34 1.12
N MET A 186 14.51 2.63 0.90
CA MET A 186 15.53 3.58 0.46
C MET A 186 16.55 3.84 1.56
N ILE A 187 16.11 4.06 2.79
CA ILE A 187 16.98 4.32 3.95
C ILE A 187 17.87 3.10 4.24
N VAL A 188 17.29 1.90 4.23
CA VAL A 188 18.04 0.66 4.46
C VAL A 188 18.88 0.28 3.24
N GLY A 189 18.35 0.45 2.03
CA GLY A 189 19.06 0.21 0.77
C GLY A 189 20.32 1.08 0.64
N LYS A 190 20.27 2.34 1.08
CA LYS A 190 21.45 3.21 1.15
C LYS A 190 22.56 2.62 2.03
N LEU A 191 22.19 1.95 3.13
CA LEU A 191 23.15 1.25 3.98
C LEU A 191 23.66 -0.06 3.35
N MET A 192 23.02 -0.58 2.30
CA MET A 192 23.38 -1.85 1.62
C MET A 192 24.27 -1.69 0.38
N LEU A 193 24.49 -0.48 -0.15
CA LEU A 193 25.10 -0.25 -1.47
C LEU A 193 26.39 -1.05 -1.74
N GLU A 194 27.32 -1.06 -0.79
CA GLU A 194 28.65 -1.70 -0.93
C GLU A 194 28.71 -3.10 -0.29
N LYS A 195 27.56 -3.68 0.07
CA LYS A 195 27.48 -4.94 0.81
C LYS A 195 26.98 -6.09 -0.06
N GLU A 196 27.44 -7.28 0.26
CA GLU A 196 26.89 -8.50 -0.33
C GLU A 196 25.44 -8.69 0.13
N LYS A 197 24.56 -8.92 -0.84
CA LYS A 197 23.12 -9.06 -0.65
C LYS A 197 22.74 -10.50 -0.89
N HIS A 198 21.96 -11.05 0.01
CA HIS A 198 21.49 -12.43 -0.07
C HIS A 198 19.97 -12.45 0.04
N GLU A 199 19.32 -13.34 -0.72
CA GLU A 199 17.90 -13.60 -0.53
C GLU A 199 17.67 -14.39 0.77
N ILE A 200 16.68 -13.95 1.56
CA ILE A 200 16.33 -14.56 2.85
C ILE A 200 14.90 -15.07 2.90
N ALA A 201 14.00 -14.42 2.15
CA ALA A 201 12.62 -14.83 1.97
C ALA A 201 12.17 -14.37 0.57
N ARG A 202 10.93 -14.70 0.19
CA ARG A 202 10.38 -14.28 -1.10
C ARG A 202 10.46 -12.76 -1.23
N ASP A 203 11.04 -12.31 -2.35
CA ASP A 203 11.21 -10.90 -2.67
C ASP A 203 11.83 -10.06 -1.54
N THR A 204 12.67 -10.68 -0.70
CA THR A 204 13.29 -10.03 0.47
C THR A 204 14.76 -10.38 0.54
N ILE A 205 15.59 -9.34 0.68
CA ILE A 205 17.04 -9.46 0.77
C ILE A 205 17.53 -9.03 2.14
N TYR A 206 18.70 -9.53 2.51
CA TYR A 206 19.45 -9.02 3.65
C TYR A 206 20.91 -8.82 3.31
N ALA A 207 21.56 -7.95 4.08
CA ALA A 207 23.00 -7.71 4.04
C ALA A 207 23.55 -7.58 5.45
N GLU A 208 24.78 -8.05 5.66
CA GLU A 208 25.48 -7.88 6.94
C GLU A 208 26.35 -6.62 6.93
N SER A 209 26.39 -5.94 8.06
CA SER A 209 27.12 -4.69 8.27
C SER A 209 27.78 -4.67 9.64
N ASN A 210 28.72 -3.75 9.82
CA ASN A 210 29.22 -3.38 11.14
C ASN A 210 28.98 -1.89 11.37
N ILE A 211 28.37 -1.53 12.50
CA ILE A 211 28.18 -0.14 12.94
C ILE A 211 28.74 -0.07 14.36
N GLU A 212 29.81 0.70 14.57
CA GLU A 212 30.43 0.87 15.89
C GLU A 212 30.66 -0.44 16.65
N ASN A 213 31.34 -1.40 16.01
CA ASN A 213 31.64 -2.73 16.56
C ASN A 213 30.41 -3.59 16.91
N ARG A 214 29.25 -3.32 16.32
CA ARG A 214 28.02 -4.11 16.45
C ARG A 214 27.67 -4.75 15.12
N LYS A 215 27.25 -6.01 15.17
CA LYS A 215 26.84 -6.75 13.96
C LYS A 215 25.42 -6.33 13.57
N VAL A 216 25.26 -5.72 12.41
CA VAL A 216 23.97 -5.19 11.96
C VAL A 216 23.48 -6.00 10.76
N TYR A 217 22.27 -6.54 10.86
CA TYR A 217 21.56 -7.21 9.78
C TYR A 217 20.54 -6.25 9.19
N LEU A 218 20.79 -5.84 7.96
CA LEU A 218 19.92 -4.97 7.19
C LEU A 218 18.94 -5.85 6.41
N ILE A 219 17.64 -5.61 6.48
CA ILE A 219 16.61 -6.36 5.75
C ILE A 219 15.71 -5.37 5.01
N THR A 220 15.40 -5.65 3.74
CA THR A 220 14.39 -4.91 2.98
C THR A 220 13.85 -5.79 1.85
N ALA A 221 12.69 -5.42 1.31
CA ALA A 221 12.20 -6.01 0.08
C ALA A 221 13.19 -5.81 -1.08
N LYS A 222 13.16 -6.70 -2.07
CA LYS A 222 14.04 -6.70 -3.24
C LYS A 222 13.61 -5.61 -4.22
N GLY A 223 14.50 -4.67 -4.52
CA GLY A 223 14.25 -3.57 -5.44
C GLY A 223 14.91 -3.75 -6.82
N PRO A 224 14.57 -2.89 -7.81
CA PRO A 224 13.61 -1.78 -7.76
C PRO A 224 12.18 -2.18 -8.18
N GLY A 225 11.84 -3.47 -8.03
CA GLY A 225 10.71 -4.10 -8.69
C GLY A 225 9.32 -3.78 -8.13
N GLY A 226 9.13 -2.84 -7.22
CA GLY A 226 7.78 -2.50 -6.77
C GLY A 226 7.11 -3.54 -5.87
N THR A 227 7.89 -4.27 -5.08
CA THR A 227 7.43 -5.34 -4.18
C THR A 227 7.60 -4.93 -2.71
N VAL A 228 6.75 -5.48 -1.84
CA VAL A 228 6.76 -5.25 -0.39
C VAL A 228 7.50 -6.35 0.39
N GLY A 229 7.90 -7.45 -0.28
CA GLY A 229 8.63 -8.56 0.34
C GLY A 229 7.82 -9.32 1.40
N GLN A 230 8.53 -10.06 2.26
CA GLN A 230 8.01 -10.85 3.37
C GLN A 230 8.92 -10.66 4.62
N PRO A 231 8.92 -9.46 5.23
CA PRO A 231 9.80 -9.13 6.33
C PRO A 231 9.61 -10.03 7.56
N GLY A 232 8.40 -10.54 7.82
CA GLY A 232 8.16 -11.49 8.91
C GLY A 232 8.85 -12.83 8.69
N ASN A 233 8.77 -13.37 7.47
CA ASN A 233 9.49 -14.61 7.10
C ASN A 233 11.01 -14.39 7.09
N ALA A 234 11.48 -13.22 6.65
CA ALA A 234 12.89 -12.87 6.66
C ALA A 234 13.46 -12.82 8.09
N LEU A 235 12.73 -12.17 9.02
CA LEU A 235 13.10 -12.12 10.43
C LEU A 235 13.19 -13.54 11.01
N LYS A 236 12.17 -14.38 10.77
CA LYS A 236 12.15 -15.78 11.21
C LYS A 236 13.41 -16.52 10.77
N ASN A 237 13.74 -16.45 9.48
CA ASN A 237 14.87 -17.16 8.91
C ASN A 237 16.22 -16.67 9.46
N ILE A 238 16.35 -15.38 9.81
CA ILE A 238 17.58 -14.84 10.43
C ILE A 238 17.75 -15.34 11.87
N ILE A 239 16.66 -15.39 12.65
CA ILE A 239 16.68 -15.91 14.02
C ILE A 239 16.96 -17.42 14.02
N GLU A 240 16.34 -18.19 13.14
CA GLU A 240 16.56 -19.64 13.00
C GLU A 240 17.99 -19.99 12.57
N LYS A 241 18.67 -19.11 11.80
CA LYS A 241 20.10 -19.22 11.49
C LYS A 241 21.03 -19.00 12.70
N GLY A 242 20.48 -18.71 13.87
CA GLY A 242 21.22 -18.57 15.13
C GLY A 242 21.50 -17.13 15.55
N THR A 243 20.96 -16.14 14.84
CA THR A 243 21.13 -14.72 15.21
C THR A 243 20.27 -14.39 16.42
N LYS A 244 20.85 -13.72 17.42
CA LYS A 244 20.14 -13.25 18.62
C LYS A 244 20.34 -11.74 18.78
N PRO A 245 19.47 -10.93 18.16
CA PRO A 245 19.61 -9.49 18.22
C PRO A 245 19.21 -8.94 19.58
N SER A 246 19.94 -7.92 20.05
CA SER A 246 19.60 -7.17 21.24
C SER A 246 18.37 -6.29 21.03
N ILE A 247 18.19 -5.77 19.81
CA ILE A 247 17.04 -4.96 19.41
C ILE A 247 16.67 -5.20 17.93
N LEU A 248 15.40 -4.97 17.61
CA LEU A 248 14.89 -4.84 16.25
C LEU A 248 14.48 -3.38 16.01
N ILE A 249 14.93 -2.78 14.90
CA ILE A 249 14.50 -1.43 14.48
C ILE A 249 13.77 -1.55 13.15
N MET A 250 12.55 -1.03 13.08
CA MET A 250 11.72 -0.99 11.87
C MET A 250 11.57 0.44 11.37
N ILE A 251 11.74 0.63 10.07
CA ILE A 251 11.62 1.92 9.39
C ILE A 251 10.51 1.79 8.35
N ASP A 252 9.41 2.51 8.54
CA ASP A 252 8.23 2.42 7.69
C ASP A 252 7.70 3.81 7.36
N ALA A 253 6.82 3.89 6.37
CA ALA A 253 6.05 5.09 6.11
C ALA A 253 4.70 5.01 6.84
N ALA A 254 4.29 6.09 7.50
CA ALA A 254 3.03 6.13 8.24
C ALA A 254 2.12 7.24 7.72
N LEU A 255 0.81 7.00 7.78
CA LEU A 255 -0.18 8.02 7.46
C LEU A 255 -0.08 9.18 8.45
N ARG A 256 0.07 10.39 7.90
CA ARG A 256 0.05 11.64 8.66
C ARG A 256 -1.38 12.04 8.98
N LEU A 257 -1.57 12.63 10.15
CA LEU A 257 -2.79 13.35 10.49
C LEU A 257 -2.82 14.70 9.77
N GLU A 258 -4.01 15.28 9.61
CA GLU A 258 -4.20 16.52 8.85
C GLU A 258 -3.42 17.71 9.41
N GLY A 259 -3.08 17.68 10.70
CA GLY A 259 -2.23 18.68 11.37
C GLY A 259 -0.72 18.40 11.33
N GLU A 260 -0.30 17.20 10.94
CA GLU A 260 1.11 16.80 10.84
C GLU A 260 1.68 17.17 9.47
N LYS A 261 3.00 17.37 9.40
CA LYS A 261 3.70 17.71 8.15
C LYS A 261 4.13 16.46 7.40
N THR A 262 4.17 16.55 6.07
CA THR A 262 4.82 15.55 5.23
C THR A 262 6.32 15.52 5.55
N GLY A 263 6.89 14.33 5.71
CA GLY A 263 8.29 14.12 6.09
C GLY A 263 8.58 14.30 7.58
N GLU A 264 7.56 14.51 8.41
CA GLU A 264 7.73 14.51 9.86
C GLU A 264 8.12 13.10 10.35
N ILE A 265 9.10 13.01 11.23
CA ILE A 265 9.62 11.73 11.74
C ILE A 265 9.07 11.52 13.14
N ALA A 266 8.55 10.32 13.41
CA ALA A 266 8.12 9.91 14.74
C ALA A 266 8.79 8.60 15.15
N GLU A 267 9.16 8.50 16.42
CA GLU A 267 9.74 7.30 17.03
C GLU A 267 8.71 6.61 17.92
N GLY A 268 8.75 5.27 17.97
CA GLY A 268 7.80 4.48 18.74
C GLY A 268 8.30 3.07 19.07
N ILE A 269 7.43 2.28 19.66
CA ILE A 269 7.67 0.88 20.04
C ILE A 269 6.64 0.00 19.34
N GLY A 270 7.08 -1.15 18.83
CA GLY A 270 6.23 -2.13 18.16
C GLY A 270 6.51 -2.27 16.66
N ALA A 271 5.89 -3.27 16.04
CA ALA A 271 6.09 -3.56 14.63
C ALA A 271 5.42 -2.50 13.73
N ALA A 272 6.23 -1.64 13.12
CA ALA A 272 5.79 -0.66 12.13
C ALA A 272 5.74 -1.30 10.75
N ILE A 273 4.56 -1.81 10.39
CA ILE A 273 4.29 -2.38 9.08
C ILE A 273 2.81 -2.23 8.73
N GLY A 274 2.55 -1.79 7.50
CA GLY A 274 1.21 -1.73 6.91
C GLY A 274 0.65 -3.10 6.47
N GLY A 275 -0.43 -3.05 5.70
CA GLY A 275 -1.07 -4.23 5.12
C GLY A 275 -2.11 -4.91 6.00
N ILE A 276 -2.41 -6.16 5.69
CA ILE A 276 -3.51 -6.93 6.31
C ILE A 276 -3.18 -7.52 7.70
N GLY A 277 -1.96 -7.29 8.20
CA GLY A 277 -1.53 -7.70 9.54
C GLY A 277 -0.82 -9.05 9.67
N VAL A 278 -0.60 -9.79 8.56
CA VAL A 278 0.10 -11.09 8.60
C VAL A 278 1.57 -10.95 9.02
N ASP A 279 2.35 -10.13 8.32
CA ASP A 279 3.76 -9.90 8.69
C ASP A 279 3.89 -9.23 10.06
N ARG A 280 2.97 -8.31 10.39
CA ARG A 280 2.92 -7.69 11.71
C ARG A 280 2.83 -8.74 12.82
N PHE A 281 1.88 -9.67 12.69
CA PHE A 281 1.69 -10.75 13.65
C PHE A 281 2.94 -11.62 13.75
N LYS A 282 3.51 -12.06 12.61
CA LYS A 282 4.73 -12.89 12.60
C LYS A 282 5.90 -12.20 13.31
N ILE A 283 6.10 -10.91 13.06
CA ILE A 283 7.17 -10.12 13.69
C ILE A 283 6.94 -9.99 15.19
N GLU A 284 5.72 -9.66 15.61
CA GLU A 284 5.36 -9.53 17.04
C GLU A 284 5.51 -10.87 17.78
N GLU A 285 5.11 -11.98 17.18
CA GLU A 285 5.24 -13.34 17.73
C GLU A 285 6.72 -13.71 17.92
N ILE A 286 7.53 -13.61 16.86
CA ILE A 286 8.97 -13.94 16.91
C ILE A 286 9.69 -13.07 17.94
N ALA A 287 9.41 -11.76 17.95
CA ALA A 287 10.02 -10.84 18.88
C ALA A 287 9.66 -11.16 20.34
N THR A 288 8.39 -11.50 20.60
CA THR A 288 7.91 -11.87 21.94
C THR A 288 8.53 -13.17 22.42
N GLU A 289 8.56 -14.21 21.58
CA GLU A 289 9.16 -15.51 21.91
C GLU A 289 10.66 -15.40 22.24
N ASN A 290 11.36 -14.47 21.59
CA ASN A 290 12.80 -14.27 21.76
C ASN A 290 13.15 -13.10 22.70
N ASN A 291 12.17 -12.44 23.31
CA ASN A 291 12.35 -11.24 24.15
C ASN A 291 13.12 -10.10 23.45
N ILE A 292 12.86 -9.88 22.16
CA ILE A 292 13.51 -8.84 21.36
C ILE A 292 12.64 -7.56 21.40
N PRO A 293 13.15 -6.43 21.93
CA PRO A 293 12.43 -5.16 21.88
C PRO A 293 12.39 -4.60 20.45
N ILE A 294 11.22 -4.14 20.02
CA ILE A 294 10.98 -3.57 18.69
C ILE A 294 10.87 -2.04 18.80
N TYR A 295 11.76 -1.33 18.13
CA TYR A 295 11.70 0.12 17.93
C TYR A 295 11.18 0.44 16.53
N ALA A 296 10.38 1.49 16.42
CA ALA A 296 9.83 1.96 15.16
C ALA A 296 10.27 3.39 14.89
N ILE A 297 10.64 3.66 13.64
CA ILE A 297 10.82 5.00 13.09
C ILE A 297 9.85 5.11 11.93
N VAL A 298 8.92 6.07 12.00
CA VAL A 298 7.94 6.27 10.93
C VAL A 298 8.08 7.64 10.29
N ILE A 299 7.99 7.67 8.97
CA ILE A 299 8.01 8.89 8.17
C ILE A 299 6.58 9.22 7.76
N LYS A 300 6.09 10.39 8.18
CA LYS A 300 4.70 10.82 8.03
C LYS A 300 4.41 11.30 6.61
N GLN A 301 3.40 10.72 5.98
CA GLN A 301 2.95 11.06 4.62
C GLN A 301 1.45 10.86 4.45
N THR A 302 0.82 11.51 3.47
CA THR A 302 -0.58 11.22 3.11
C THR A 302 -0.69 9.92 2.32
N LEU A 303 -1.91 9.38 2.23
CA LEU A 303 -2.20 8.23 1.35
C LEU A 303 -1.79 8.50 -0.11
N VAL A 304 -1.97 9.74 -0.58
CA VAL A 304 -1.60 10.12 -1.95
C VAL A 304 -0.08 10.10 -2.11
N GLU A 305 0.65 10.66 -1.16
CA GLU A 305 2.12 10.70 -1.18
C GLU A 305 2.73 9.29 -1.09
N ALA A 306 2.10 8.38 -0.34
CA ALA A 306 2.57 7.00 -0.20
C ALA A 306 2.62 6.24 -1.53
N ILE A 307 1.62 6.45 -2.40
CA ILE A 307 1.45 5.68 -3.63
C ILE A 307 1.84 6.46 -4.91
N SER A 308 2.27 7.71 -4.77
CA SER A 308 2.72 8.56 -5.89
C SER A 308 4.20 8.87 -5.76
N ILE A 309 4.76 9.56 -6.78
CA ILE A 309 6.18 9.95 -6.83
C ILE A 309 6.64 10.52 -5.49
N MET A 310 7.71 9.96 -4.96
CA MET A 310 8.29 10.35 -3.68
C MET A 310 8.60 11.85 -3.68
N ARG A 311 8.00 12.55 -2.71
CA ARG A 311 8.23 13.97 -2.52
C ARG A 311 9.63 14.21 -1.95
N LYS A 312 10.21 15.36 -2.31
CA LYS A 312 11.51 15.80 -1.81
C LYS A 312 11.57 15.82 -0.28
N GLU A 313 10.50 16.30 0.36
CA GLU A 313 10.38 16.38 1.81
C GLU A 313 10.45 15.01 2.49
N ILE A 314 10.06 13.92 1.80
CA ILE A 314 10.17 12.53 2.28
C ILE A 314 11.59 12.02 2.00
N ALA A 315 12.15 12.27 0.81
CA ALA A 315 13.50 11.80 0.48
C ALA A 315 14.57 12.40 1.40
N GLU A 316 14.43 13.68 1.77
CA GLU A 316 15.34 14.41 2.65
C GLU A 316 15.32 13.90 4.11
N THR A 317 14.37 13.06 4.51
CA THR A 317 14.37 12.45 5.86
C THR A 317 15.41 11.36 6.02
N THR A 318 16.10 10.96 4.95
CA THR A 318 17.11 9.89 5.00
C THR A 318 18.22 10.18 6.01
N GLU A 319 18.82 11.37 5.98
CA GLU A 319 19.92 11.72 6.91
C GLU A 319 19.44 11.83 8.36
N PRO A 320 18.35 12.57 8.67
CA PRO A 320 17.83 12.62 10.04
C PRO A 320 17.46 11.23 10.60
N VAL A 321 16.94 10.31 9.77
CA VAL A 321 16.65 8.94 10.21
C VAL A 321 17.94 8.17 10.50
N HIS A 322 19.01 8.35 9.70
CA HIS A 322 20.31 7.74 10.00
C HIS A 322 20.88 8.22 11.34
N ASP A 323 20.72 9.51 11.67
CA ASP A 323 21.13 10.03 12.99
C ASP A 323 20.35 9.37 14.14
N ILE A 324 19.03 9.20 13.97
CA ILE A 324 18.17 8.52 14.94
C ILE A 324 18.56 7.05 15.08
N LEU A 325 18.84 6.35 13.97
CA LEU A 325 19.30 4.96 14.00
C LEU A 325 20.58 4.81 14.80
N ASN A 326 21.59 5.63 14.53
CA ASN A 326 22.87 5.58 15.24
C ASN A 326 22.65 5.84 16.74
N ARG A 327 21.83 6.83 17.09
CA ARG A 327 21.48 7.12 18.48
C ARG A 327 20.80 5.93 19.17
N LEU A 328 19.79 5.31 18.55
CA LEU A 328 19.09 4.15 19.12
C LEU A 328 20.02 2.95 19.30
N ILE A 329 20.90 2.67 18.33
CA ILE A 329 21.87 1.59 18.43
C ILE A 329 22.82 1.85 19.62
N MET A 330 23.36 3.06 19.75
CA MET A 330 24.26 3.42 20.86
C MET A 330 23.59 3.33 22.23
N GLU A 331 22.37 3.86 22.36
CA GLU A 331 21.65 3.93 23.65
C GLU A 331 21.16 2.56 24.13
N ARG A 332 20.84 1.65 23.21
CA ARG A 332 20.12 0.39 23.52
C ARG A 332 20.95 -0.87 23.39
N THR A 333 22.19 -0.78 22.90
CA THR A 333 23.06 -1.95 22.68
C THR A 333 24.49 -1.69 23.10
N LYS A 334 25.23 -2.76 23.37
CA LYS A 334 26.66 -2.75 23.72
C LYS A 334 27.51 -3.17 22.54
N GLU A 335 28.80 -2.85 22.57
CA GLU A 335 29.76 -3.38 21.60
C GLU A 335 29.72 -4.92 21.58
N GLY A 336 29.78 -5.53 20.39
CA GLY A 336 29.63 -6.97 20.21
C GLY A 336 28.18 -7.47 20.11
N ASP A 337 27.19 -6.64 20.44
CA ASP A 337 25.79 -6.99 20.25
C ASP A 337 25.43 -7.09 18.75
N SER A 338 24.30 -7.75 18.47
CA SER A 338 23.72 -7.76 17.14
C SER A 338 22.41 -6.97 17.07
N VAL A 339 22.15 -6.34 15.93
CA VAL A 339 20.99 -5.48 15.68
C VAL A 339 20.36 -5.89 14.35
N ILE A 340 19.03 -5.95 14.30
CA ILE A 340 18.30 -6.08 13.03
C ILE A 340 17.66 -4.74 12.70
N ILE A 341 17.83 -4.28 11.45
CA ILE A 341 17.17 -3.09 10.91
C ILE A 341 16.35 -3.53 9.69
N ILE A 342 15.04 -3.28 9.73
CA ILE A 342 14.11 -3.64 8.65
C ILE A 342 13.56 -2.36 8.01
N GLY A 343 13.82 -2.20 6.71
CA GLY A 343 13.18 -1.19 5.88
C GLY A 343 11.90 -1.78 5.30
N VAL A 344 10.76 -1.24 5.73
CA VAL A 344 9.42 -1.68 5.33
C VAL A 344 8.86 -0.72 4.30
N GLY A 345 8.26 -1.28 3.26
CA GLY A 345 7.62 -0.54 2.19
C GLY A 345 7.87 -1.14 0.81
N ASN A 346 7.21 -0.58 -0.18
CA ASN A 346 7.31 -0.98 -1.57
C ASN A 346 8.62 -0.49 -2.23
N THR A 347 9.30 -1.34 -2.99
CA THR A 347 10.62 -1.03 -3.60
C THR A 347 10.56 -0.39 -4.98
N ALA A 348 9.41 0.13 -5.42
CA ALA A 348 9.27 0.74 -6.75
C ALA A 348 10.34 1.82 -6.93
N GLY A 349 11.11 1.75 -8.02
CA GLY A 349 12.13 2.76 -8.34
C GLY A 349 13.29 2.90 -7.35
N VAL A 350 13.39 2.04 -6.34
CA VAL A 350 14.45 2.06 -5.32
C VAL A 350 15.23 0.75 -5.34
N GLY A 351 16.47 0.81 -5.84
CA GLY A 351 17.43 -0.30 -5.76
C GLY A 351 18.23 -0.28 -4.46
N GLN A 352 18.85 -1.41 -4.13
CA GLN A 352 19.72 -1.59 -2.96
C GLN A 352 21.15 -1.91 -3.32
#